data_AF-A0A150Q4S7-F1
#
_entry.id   AF-A0A150Q4S7-F1
#
_cell.length_a   1.000
_cell.length_b   1.000
_cell.length_c   1.000
_cell.angle_alpha   90.00
_cell.angle_beta   90.00
_cell.angle_gamma   90.00
#
_symmetry.space_group_name_H-M   'P 1'
#
loop_
_entity.id
_entity.type
_entity.pdbx_description
1 polymer ?
#
loop_
_entity_poly.entity_id
_entity_poly.type
_entity_poly.pdbx_seq_one_letter_code
_entity_poly.pdbx_strand_id
1 'polypeptide(L)'
;MRASSFRSSALPRLAVVVGSILAAACESAPKPPEPGAAAAASTAEAPAEPPKPKGMPELSVDSMGPYVGQRVDLAQKDGAEKLAKAIRALPIEGKPVTLLADKKAKPSAVAAVVTELGAAGAPKVIIKTDGRDDLPKEITVVPEGRVSKPPACAVSTMVLKDLATAIWPFGGGMGKRQRKGLAGPDLSHTGEQLTKDIAACSATVAFFSADDEVPWEMAHNLAGTVIASDAKKKLDTLVLLRAAPVAGRPVQLGGG
;
A
#
# COMPACT_ATOMS: atom_id res chain seq x y z
N MET A 1 46.60 14.38 32.89
CA MET A 1 47.68 13.77 32.09
C MET A 1 47.73 12.27 32.35
N ARG A 2 47.58 11.43 31.32
CA ARG A 2 48.27 10.13 31.14
C ARG A 2 47.88 9.60 29.76
N ALA A 3 48.85 9.12 29.00
CA ALA A 3 48.66 8.61 27.65
C ALA A 3 48.90 7.10 27.61
N SER A 4 48.21 6.41 26.71
CA SER A 4 48.53 5.04 26.30
C SER A 4 48.28 4.92 24.80
N SER A 5 49.34 4.98 24.01
CA SER A 5 49.29 4.77 22.56
C SER A 5 49.32 3.28 22.24
N PHE A 6 48.56 2.84 21.25
CA PHE A 6 48.79 1.56 20.58
C PHE A 6 49.09 1.80 19.09
N ARG A 7 50.08 1.05 18.57
CA ARG A 7 50.59 1.16 17.20
C ARG A 7 50.20 -0.05 16.38
N SER A 8 50.07 0.18 15.08
CA SER A 8 50.40 -0.71 13.96
C SER A 8 49.97 -2.18 14.02
N SER A 9 49.23 -2.58 12.98
CA SER A 9 49.82 -3.46 11.96
C SER A 9 49.17 -3.21 10.60
N ALA A 10 49.94 -3.39 9.54
CA ALA A 10 49.49 -3.34 8.15
C ALA A 10 50.07 -4.56 7.42
N LEU A 11 49.44 -4.98 6.32
CA LEU A 11 49.98 -5.59 5.09
C LEU A 11 48.79 -6.08 4.20
N PRO A 12 48.97 -6.38 2.90
CA PRO A 12 47.92 -6.12 1.90
C PRO A 12 47.68 -7.24 0.85
N ARG A 13 46.90 -6.90 -0.19
CA ARG A 13 46.79 -7.52 -1.54
C ARG A 13 46.12 -8.90 -1.66
N LEU A 14 45.03 -8.90 -2.42
CA LEU A 14 44.75 -9.78 -3.59
C LEU A 14 43.65 -9.05 -4.40
N ALA A 15 44.00 -8.45 -5.55
CA ALA A 15 44.00 -9.07 -6.88
C ALA A 15 42.61 -9.04 -7.54
N VAL A 16 42.34 -7.96 -8.29
CA VAL A 16 41.17 -7.85 -9.19
C VAL A 16 41.60 -8.31 -10.58
N VAL A 17 40.87 -9.26 -11.17
CA VAL A 17 41.05 -9.67 -12.56
C VAL A 17 40.26 -8.72 -13.46
N VAL A 18 40.94 -8.13 -14.45
CA VAL A 18 40.31 -7.39 -15.55
C VAL A 18 40.42 -8.25 -16.81
N GLY A 19 39.28 -8.56 -17.43
CA GLY A 19 39.19 -9.29 -18.69
C GLY A 19 38.05 -8.71 -19.51
N SER A 20 38.34 -8.30 -20.75
CA SER A 20 37.49 -7.43 -21.56
C SER A 20 37.18 -8.02 -22.93
N ILE A 21 36.40 -7.27 -23.71
CA ILE A 21 36.21 -7.30 -25.18
C ILE A 21 34.88 -7.95 -25.66
N LEU A 22 34.18 -7.17 -26.50
CA LEU A 22 33.01 -7.56 -27.27
C LEU A 22 33.45 -8.19 -28.60
N ALA A 23 32.62 -9.06 -29.15
CA ALA A 23 32.58 -9.29 -30.61
C ALA A 23 31.12 -9.22 -31.06
N ALA A 24 30.87 -8.49 -32.15
CA ALA A 24 29.56 -8.43 -32.81
C ALA A 24 29.65 -9.17 -34.16
N ALA A 25 28.58 -9.86 -34.53
CA ALA A 25 28.45 -10.50 -35.84
C ALA A 25 27.01 -10.38 -36.34
N CYS A 26 26.78 -9.47 -37.29
CA CYS A 26 25.62 -9.51 -38.17
C CYS A 26 26.07 -10.17 -39.47
N GLU A 27 25.28 -11.09 -40.04
CA GLU A 27 25.51 -11.56 -41.40
C GLU A 27 24.20 -11.94 -42.11
N SER A 28 23.79 -11.06 -43.03
CA SER A 28 23.11 -11.30 -44.32
C SER A 28 21.95 -12.32 -44.48
N ALA A 29 20.79 -11.82 -44.96
CA ALA A 29 19.70 -12.58 -45.61
C ALA A 29 19.83 -12.52 -47.16
N PRO A 30 19.11 -13.33 -48.00
CA PRO A 30 17.64 -13.33 -48.19
C PRO A 30 17.07 -14.79 -48.35
N LYS A 31 15.96 -15.18 -49.03
CA LYS A 31 14.92 -14.60 -49.94
C LYS A 31 13.57 -15.40 -49.76
N PRO A 32 12.43 -15.06 -50.41
CA PRO A 32 11.08 -15.55 -50.06
C PRO A 32 10.54 -16.70 -50.94
N PRO A 33 9.31 -17.20 -50.65
CA PRO A 33 8.17 -16.85 -51.52
C PRO A 33 6.89 -16.38 -50.79
N GLU A 34 5.88 -16.00 -51.58
CA GLU A 34 4.56 -15.43 -51.22
C GLU A 34 3.46 -16.50 -51.01
N PRO A 35 2.14 -16.18 -50.99
CA PRO A 35 1.42 -15.34 -50.01
C PRO A 35 0.27 -16.11 -49.34
N GLY A 36 0.08 -15.97 -48.01
CA GLY A 36 -0.90 -16.76 -47.25
C GLY A 36 -1.88 -15.94 -46.40
N ALA A 37 -3.13 -15.87 -46.85
CA ALA A 37 -4.36 -15.51 -46.12
C ALA A 37 -4.39 -14.23 -45.23
N ALA A 38 -5.33 -13.33 -45.53
CA ALA A 38 -5.66 -12.22 -44.64
C ALA A 38 -6.38 -12.75 -43.37
N ALA A 39 -5.71 -12.69 -42.22
CA ALA A 39 -6.34 -12.80 -40.91
C ALA A 39 -6.71 -11.39 -40.41
N ALA A 40 -7.98 -11.17 -40.08
CA ALA A 40 -8.43 -9.86 -39.62
C ALA A 40 -7.78 -9.50 -38.26
N ALA A 41 -7.13 -8.34 -38.21
CA ALA A 41 -6.61 -7.79 -36.96
C ALA A 41 -7.79 -7.32 -36.09
N SER A 42 -8.33 -8.24 -35.28
CA SER A 42 -9.33 -7.92 -34.27
C SER A 42 -8.69 -6.98 -33.24
N THR A 43 -9.06 -5.71 -33.29
CA THR A 43 -8.68 -4.74 -32.26
C THR A 43 -9.27 -5.17 -30.93
N ALA A 44 -8.43 -5.66 -30.02
CA ALA A 44 -8.83 -5.99 -28.66
C ALA A 44 -9.33 -4.71 -27.98
N GLU A 45 -10.64 -4.60 -27.83
CA GLU A 45 -11.29 -3.50 -27.14
C GLU A 45 -10.82 -3.50 -25.68
N ALA A 46 -10.30 -2.36 -25.20
CA ALA A 46 -9.85 -2.25 -23.83
C ALA A 46 -11.03 -2.49 -22.88
N PRO A 47 -10.87 -3.25 -21.77
CA PRO A 47 -11.98 -3.55 -20.87
C PRO A 47 -12.67 -2.27 -20.39
N ALA A 48 -13.94 -2.10 -20.78
CA ALA A 48 -14.70 -0.88 -20.47
C ALA A 48 -14.75 -0.65 -18.95
N GLU A 49 -14.43 0.58 -18.52
CA GLU A 49 -14.51 0.94 -17.11
C GLU A 49 -15.93 0.67 -16.57
N PRO A 50 -16.09 0.08 -15.37
CA PRO A 50 -17.41 -0.15 -14.79
C PRO A 50 -18.14 1.20 -14.65
N PRO A 51 -19.39 1.33 -15.13
CA PRO A 51 -20.02 2.62 -15.36
C PRO A 51 -20.17 3.41 -14.06
N LYS A 52 -19.46 4.56 -13.99
CA LYS A 52 -19.51 5.50 -12.86
C LYS A 52 -20.97 5.87 -12.56
N PRO A 53 -21.48 5.72 -11.32
CA PRO A 53 -22.86 6.03 -10.99
C PRO A 53 -23.20 7.49 -11.35
N LYS A 54 -24.20 7.69 -12.22
CA LYS A 54 -24.63 9.01 -12.70
C LYS A 54 -25.12 9.88 -11.53
N GLY A 55 -24.23 10.71 -10.99
CA GLY A 55 -24.48 11.57 -9.82
C GLY A 55 -23.38 11.54 -8.75
N MET A 56 -22.50 10.54 -8.74
CA MET A 56 -21.33 10.55 -7.84
C MET A 56 -20.13 11.21 -8.55
N PRO A 57 -19.56 12.31 -8.01
CA PRO A 57 -18.37 12.93 -8.58
C PRO A 57 -17.14 12.02 -8.41
N GLU A 58 -16.09 12.29 -9.17
CA GLU A 58 -14.85 11.52 -9.06
C GLU A 58 -14.17 11.78 -7.72
N LEU A 59 -13.80 10.68 -7.05
CA LEU A 59 -13.11 10.66 -5.77
C LEU A 59 -11.69 10.16 -5.99
N SER A 60 -10.72 11.05 -5.81
CA SER A 60 -9.31 10.69 -5.92
C SER A 60 -8.44 11.35 -4.86
N VAL A 61 -7.24 10.80 -4.65
CA VAL A 61 -6.18 11.39 -3.84
C VAL A 61 -4.88 11.29 -4.63
N ASP A 62 -4.21 12.42 -4.83
CA ASP A 62 -2.89 12.48 -5.46
C ASP A 62 -1.87 13.16 -4.54
N SER A 63 -0.69 13.50 -5.07
CA SER A 63 0.39 14.17 -4.33
C SER A 63 0.04 15.58 -3.84
N MET A 64 -1.00 16.23 -4.37
CA MET A 64 -1.57 17.49 -3.87
C MET A 64 -2.69 17.28 -2.84
N GLY A 65 -3.10 16.03 -2.58
CA GLY A 65 -4.18 15.68 -1.65
C GLY A 65 -5.53 15.42 -2.32
N PRO A 66 -6.60 15.28 -1.51
CA PRO A 66 -7.91 14.82 -1.97
C PRO A 66 -8.55 15.72 -3.05
N TYR A 67 -9.25 15.07 -3.97
CA TYR A 67 -10.14 15.68 -4.95
C TYR A 67 -11.52 15.02 -4.86
N VAL A 68 -12.54 15.85 -4.62
CA VAL A 68 -13.94 15.46 -4.40
C VAL A 68 -14.81 16.41 -5.25
N GLY A 69 -14.63 16.35 -6.57
CA GLY A 69 -15.08 17.39 -7.53
C GLY A 69 -14.36 18.74 -7.41
N GLN A 70 -13.81 19.04 -6.24
CA GLN A 70 -12.92 20.16 -5.92
C GLN A 70 -11.68 19.64 -5.18
N ARG A 71 -10.53 20.31 -5.34
CA ARG A 71 -9.30 20.01 -4.57
C ARG A 71 -9.49 20.46 -3.13
N VAL A 72 -9.20 19.59 -2.17
CA VAL A 72 -9.15 19.93 -0.74
C VAL A 72 -7.71 19.85 -0.24
N ASP A 73 -7.16 21.00 0.13
CA ASP A 73 -5.85 21.09 0.76
C ASP A 73 -5.97 20.78 2.27
N LEU A 74 -5.44 19.62 2.67
CA LEU A 74 -5.42 19.16 4.07
C LEU A 74 -4.36 19.84 4.94
N ALA A 75 -3.42 20.61 4.37
CA ALA A 75 -2.46 21.39 5.14
C ALA A 75 -3.06 22.72 5.65
N GLN A 76 -4.21 23.14 5.11
CA GLN A 76 -4.96 24.28 5.64
C GLN A 76 -5.61 23.95 6.98
N LYS A 77 -5.68 24.94 7.87
CA LYS A 77 -6.30 24.83 9.20
C LYS A 77 -7.73 24.25 9.16
N ASP A 78 -8.50 24.62 8.14
CA ASP A 78 -9.89 24.18 7.95
C ASP A 78 -10.00 23.03 6.93
N GLY A 79 -8.87 22.45 6.48
CA GLY A 79 -8.81 21.45 5.41
C GLY A 79 -9.60 20.18 5.72
N ALA A 80 -9.51 19.69 6.96
CA ALA A 80 -10.30 18.56 7.43
C ALA A 80 -11.82 18.86 7.43
N GLU A 81 -12.23 20.07 7.84
CA GLU A 81 -13.63 20.46 7.77
C GLU A 81 -14.12 20.59 6.32
N LYS A 82 -13.31 21.16 5.42
CA LYS A 82 -13.62 21.25 3.99
C LYS A 82 -13.81 19.86 3.39
N LEU A 83 -12.95 18.89 3.74
CA LEU A 83 -13.09 17.50 3.30
C LEU A 83 -14.39 16.87 3.83
N ALA A 84 -14.67 17.00 5.14
CA ALA A 84 -15.87 16.49 5.77
C ALA A 84 -17.15 17.10 5.15
N LYS A 85 -17.15 18.42 4.88
CA LYS A 85 -18.27 19.13 4.22
C LYS A 85 -18.46 18.67 2.77
N ALA A 86 -17.38 18.51 2.01
CA ALA A 86 -17.45 18.00 0.64
C ALA A 86 -17.95 16.55 0.57
N ILE A 87 -17.49 15.68 1.46
CA ILE A 87 -17.88 14.26 1.49
C ILE A 87 -19.32 14.06 2.00
N ARG A 88 -19.79 14.86 2.95
CA ARG A 88 -21.20 14.83 3.42
C ARG A 88 -22.20 15.36 2.40
N ALA A 89 -21.76 16.08 1.38
CA ALA A 89 -22.58 16.49 0.25
C ALA A 89 -22.75 15.40 -0.83
N LEU A 90 -22.08 14.25 -0.68
CA LEU A 90 -22.15 13.13 -1.63
C LEU A 90 -23.36 12.22 -1.33
N PRO A 91 -24.03 11.66 -2.34
CA PRO A 91 -25.12 10.71 -2.16
C PRO A 91 -24.61 9.31 -1.77
N ILE A 92 -24.08 9.17 -0.55
CA ILE A 92 -23.54 7.90 -0.01
C ILE A 92 -24.70 7.07 0.56
N GLU A 93 -25.42 6.38 -0.31
CA GLU A 93 -26.60 5.55 0.00
C GLU A 93 -26.25 4.21 0.70
N GLY A 94 -25.30 4.21 1.63
CA GLY A 94 -24.84 2.99 2.32
C GLY A 94 -24.18 1.95 1.40
N LYS A 95 -23.78 2.34 0.19
CA LYS A 95 -23.11 1.49 -0.81
C LYS A 95 -21.57 1.59 -0.66
N PRO A 96 -20.80 0.55 -1.07
CA PRO A 96 -19.35 0.67 -1.15
C PRO A 96 -18.93 1.82 -2.08
N VAL A 97 -17.97 2.64 -1.64
CA VAL A 97 -17.49 3.80 -2.41
C VAL A 97 -16.13 3.50 -3.02
N THR A 98 -15.94 3.79 -4.31
CA THR A 98 -14.64 3.69 -4.98
C THR A 98 -13.80 4.94 -4.74
N LEU A 99 -12.52 4.77 -4.43
CA LEU A 99 -11.53 5.83 -4.27
C LEU A 99 -10.31 5.55 -5.14
N LEU A 100 -9.90 6.50 -5.98
CA LEU A 100 -8.70 6.37 -6.81
C LEU A 100 -7.51 7.02 -6.08
N ALA A 101 -6.54 6.24 -5.61
CA ALA A 101 -5.37 6.77 -4.91
C ALA A 101 -4.11 6.60 -5.77
N ASP A 102 -3.44 7.71 -6.11
CA ASP A 102 -2.18 7.71 -6.85
C ASP A 102 -1.05 7.07 -6.03
N LYS A 103 -0.06 6.50 -6.72
CA LYS A 103 1.16 5.94 -6.11
C LYS A 103 1.81 6.90 -5.11
N LYS A 104 1.86 8.19 -5.44
CA LYS A 104 2.56 9.27 -4.70
C LYS A 104 1.64 10.07 -3.77
N ALA A 105 0.39 9.63 -3.57
CA ALA A 105 -0.47 10.20 -2.53
C ALA A 105 0.15 10.01 -1.13
N LYS A 106 -0.19 10.89 -0.18
CA LYS A 106 0.20 10.71 1.23
C LYS A 106 -0.72 9.69 1.92
N PRO A 107 -0.17 8.73 2.70
CA PRO A 107 -0.97 7.78 3.47
C PRO A 107 -2.05 8.42 4.35
N SER A 108 -1.73 9.47 5.10
CA SER A 108 -2.71 10.21 5.92
C SER A 108 -3.82 10.86 5.12
N ALA A 109 -3.55 11.33 3.88
CA ALA A 109 -4.56 11.92 3.02
C ALA A 109 -5.57 10.87 2.53
N VAL A 110 -5.10 9.67 2.16
CA VAL A 110 -5.97 8.54 1.81
C VAL A 110 -6.76 8.08 3.03
N ALA A 111 -6.12 7.94 4.19
CA ALA A 111 -6.76 7.52 5.44
C ALA A 111 -7.80 8.54 5.95
N ALA A 112 -7.57 9.84 5.77
CA ALA A 112 -8.55 10.89 6.06
C ALA A 112 -9.80 10.77 5.17
N VAL A 113 -9.64 10.55 3.86
CA VAL A 113 -10.78 10.34 2.95
C VAL A 113 -11.56 9.08 3.31
N VAL A 114 -10.89 7.97 3.58
CA VAL A 114 -11.54 6.72 4.04
C VAL A 114 -12.30 6.93 5.36
N THR A 115 -11.75 7.72 6.29
CA THR A 115 -12.40 8.06 7.56
C THR A 115 -13.69 8.87 7.33
N GLU A 116 -13.62 9.97 6.57
CA GLU A 116 -14.79 10.82 6.32
C GLU A 116 -15.86 10.13 5.46
N LEU A 117 -15.46 9.26 4.50
CA LEU A 117 -16.40 8.40 3.78
C LEU A 117 -17.16 7.46 4.74
N GLY A 118 -16.47 6.88 5.73
CA GLY A 118 -17.08 6.08 6.79
C GLY A 118 -18.02 6.90 7.68
N ALA A 119 -17.63 8.12 8.04
CA ALA A 119 -18.46 9.05 8.82
C ALA A 119 -19.70 9.52 8.06
N ALA A 120 -19.63 9.60 6.73
CA ALA A 120 -20.76 9.85 5.83
C ALA A 120 -21.56 8.58 5.44
N GLY A 121 -21.27 7.43 6.07
CA GLY A 121 -22.10 6.23 5.99
C GLY A 121 -21.62 5.12 5.05
N ALA A 122 -20.48 5.26 4.37
CA ALA A 122 -19.94 4.19 3.53
C ALA A 122 -19.56 2.96 4.40
N PRO A 123 -20.11 1.76 4.13
CA PRO A 123 -19.78 0.56 4.92
C PRO A 123 -18.40 0.00 4.59
N LYS A 124 -17.93 0.24 3.35
CA LYS A 124 -16.67 -0.22 2.77
C LYS A 124 -16.18 0.83 1.76
N VAL A 125 -14.86 0.97 1.61
CA VAL A 125 -14.24 1.77 0.55
C VAL A 125 -13.35 0.85 -0.29
N ILE A 126 -13.51 0.91 -1.61
CA ILE A 126 -12.68 0.18 -2.58
C ILE A 126 -11.61 1.15 -3.06
N ILE A 127 -10.39 1.01 -2.53
CA ILE A 127 -9.26 1.83 -2.94
C ILE A 127 -8.61 1.17 -4.16
N LYS A 128 -8.59 1.87 -5.28
CA LYS A 128 -7.87 1.48 -6.49
C LYS A 128 -6.57 2.26 -6.58
N THR A 129 -5.48 1.54 -6.76
CA THR A 129 -4.13 2.10 -6.98
C THR A 129 -3.43 1.20 -7.97
N ASP A 130 -2.74 1.79 -8.94
CA ASP A 130 -1.77 1.03 -9.71
C ASP A 130 -0.63 0.64 -8.75
N GLY A 131 -0.67 -0.57 -8.20
CA GLY A 131 0.38 -1.13 -7.33
C GLY A 131 1.39 -1.95 -8.13
N ARG A 132 2.03 -2.92 -7.46
CA ARG A 132 2.74 -4.01 -8.17
C ARG A 132 1.76 -4.93 -8.90
N ASP A 133 2.25 -5.65 -9.91
CA ASP A 133 1.42 -6.56 -10.72
C ASP A 133 1.17 -7.93 -10.06
N ASP A 134 1.98 -8.31 -9.07
CA ASP A 134 1.81 -9.54 -8.28
C ASP A 134 0.86 -9.38 -7.08
N LEU A 135 0.24 -8.20 -6.91
CA LEU A 135 -0.63 -7.85 -5.80
C LEU A 135 -1.95 -7.23 -6.28
N PRO A 136 -3.04 -7.27 -5.48
CA PRO A 136 -4.30 -6.65 -5.85
C PRO A 136 -4.18 -5.14 -6.14
N LYS A 137 -4.50 -4.72 -7.37
CA LYS A 137 -4.64 -3.30 -7.76
C LYS A 137 -5.84 -2.61 -7.08
N GLU A 138 -6.75 -3.40 -6.51
CA GLU A 138 -7.90 -2.92 -5.74
C GLU A 138 -7.91 -3.59 -4.36
N ILE A 139 -8.02 -2.79 -3.29
CA ILE A 139 -8.20 -3.27 -1.92
C ILE A 139 -9.52 -2.76 -1.36
N THR A 140 -10.26 -3.63 -0.66
CA THR A 140 -11.50 -3.24 0.02
C THR A 140 -11.22 -3.05 1.50
N VAL A 141 -11.40 -1.83 2.01
CA VAL A 141 -11.21 -1.49 3.42
C VAL A 141 -12.55 -1.17 4.09
N VAL A 142 -12.63 -1.47 5.39
CA VAL A 142 -13.72 -1.02 6.28
C VAL A 142 -13.21 0.23 7.02
N PRO A 143 -13.92 1.36 6.96
CA PRO A 143 -13.52 2.57 7.69
C PRO A 143 -13.39 2.34 9.20
N GLU A 144 -12.37 2.93 9.81
CA GLU A 144 -11.94 2.67 11.20
C GLU A 144 -13.10 2.73 12.23
N GLY A 145 -13.92 3.79 12.18
CA GLY A 145 -15.07 3.99 13.07
C GLY A 145 -16.25 3.02 12.89
N ARG A 146 -16.18 2.10 11.92
CA ARG A 146 -17.14 0.99 11.75
C ARG A 146 -16.71 -0.28 12.51
N VAL A 147 -15.47 -0.33 13.00
CA VAL A 147 -14.88 -1.49 13.68
C VAL A 147 -14.98 -1.29 15.19
N SER A 148 -15.46 -2.29 15.91
CA SER A 148 -15.55 -2.25 17.37
C SER A 148 -14.98 -3.52 18.01
N LYS A 149 -14.27 -3.34 19.13
CA LYS A 149 -13.73 -4.41 19.98
C LYS A 149 -12.97 -5.53 19.21
N PRO A 150 -11.99 -5.21 18.36
CA PRO A 150 -11.18 -6.24 17.68
C PRO A 150 -10.41 -7.09 18.72
N PRO A 151 -10.15 -8.38 18.43
CA PRO A 151 -9.35 -9.22 19.33
C PRO A 151 -7.93 -8.67 19.51
N ALA A 152 -7.38 -8.74 20.72
CA ALA A 152 -6.03 -8.24 21.01
C ALA A 152 -4.92 -8.90 20.16
N CYS A 153 -5.14 -10.14 19.67
CA CYS A 153 -4.20 -10.82 18.75
C CYS A 153 -4.33 -10.40 17.28
N ALA A 154 -5.32 -9.58 16.91
CA ALA A 154 -5.55 -9.17 15.52
C ALA A 154 -4.30 -8.51 14.94
N VAL A 155 -3.94 -8.88 13.72
CA VAL A 155 -2.64 -8.49 13.16
C VAL A 155 -2.67 -7.02 12.75
N SER A 156 -1.74 -6.25 13.30
CA SER A 156 -1.47 -4.87 12.93
C SER A 156 -0.13 -4.78 12.21
N THR A 157 -0.06 -4.05 11.11
CA THR A 157 1.17 -3.87 10.34
C THR A 157 1.31 -2.46 9.79
N MET A 158 2.54 -2.02 9.53
CA MET A 158 2.80 -0.76 8.85
C MET A 158 4.09 -0.80 8.03
N VAL A 159 4.17 0.07 7.03
CA VAL A 159 5.46 0.51 6.44
C VAL A 159 6.03 1.65 7.29
N LEU A 160 7.31 1.55 7.63
CA LEU A 160 8.08 2.56 8.35
C LEU A 160 8.85 3.46 7.36
N LYS A 161 9.22 4.67 7.77
CA LYS A 161 9.95 5.62 6.91
C LYS A 161 11.26 5.15 6.28
N ASP A 162 11.96 4.19 6.90
CA ASP A 162 13.16 3.57 6.30
C ASP A 162 12.83 2.47 5.28
N LEU A 163 11.57 2.34 4.87
CA LEU A 163 11.01 1.27 4.03
C LEU A 163 11.11 -0.12 4.65
N ALA A 164 11.29 -0.23 5.97
CA ALA A 164 11.07 -1.46 6.73
C ALA A 164 9.56 -1.71 6.92
N THR A 165 9.15 -2.95 7.18
CA THR A 165 7.80 -3.23 7.72
C THR A 165 7.88 -3.53 9.22
N ALA A 166 6.77 -3.34 9.91
CA ALA A 166 6.57 -3.88 11.25
C ALA A 166 5.24 -4.66 11.33
N ILE A 167 5.21 -5.72 12.12
CA ILE A 167 4.03 -6.56 12.40
C ILE A 167 3.92 -6.78 13.91
N TRP A 168 2.75 -6.54 14.50
CA TRP A 168 2.50 -6.74 15.94
C TRP A 168 1.00 -7.00 16.22
N PRO A 169 0.64 -7.50 17.42
CA PRO A 169 -0.76 -7.64 17.82
C PRO A 169 -1.43 -6.28 18.05
N PHE A 170 -2.71 -6.16 17.72
CA PHE A 170 -3.52 -4.95 17.95
C PHE A 170 -3.48 -4.47 19.41
N GLY A 171 -3.47 -5.40 20.37
CA GLY A 171 -3.34 -5.09 21.81
C GLY A 171 -1.94 -4.64 22.24
N GLY A 172 -0.99 -4.49 21.32
CA GLY A 172 0.42 -4.22 21.59
C GLY A 172 1.24 -5.49 21.79
N GLY A 173 2.56 -5.35 21.83
CA GLY A 173 3.51 -6.45 22.03
C GLY A 173 4.86 -6.21 21.35
N MET A 174 5.67 -7.25 21.24
CA MET A 174 6.95 -7.18 20.54
C MET A 174 6.73 -6.99 19.03
N GLY A 175 7.10 -5.82 18.50
CA GLY A 175 7.03 -5.52 17.08
C GLY A 175 8.08 -6.30 16.27
N LYS A 176 7.62 -7.20 15.40
CA LYS A 176 8.45 -7.94 14.46
C LYS A 176 8.75 -7.04 13.27
N ARG A 177 9.99 -6.56 13.17
CA ARG A 177 10.43 -5.67 12.09
C ARG A 177 11.11 -6.48 10.99
N GLN A 178 10.60 -6.43 9.77
CA GLN A 178 11.34 -6.91 8.60
C GLN A 178 12.19 -5.78 8.02
N ARG A 179 13.34 -6.14 7.43
CA ARG A 179 14.24 -5.16 6.82
C ARG A 179 13.63 -4.61 5.53
N LYS A 180 14.12 -3.45 5.09
CA LYS A 180 13.87 -2.99 3.72
C LYS A 180 14.57 -3.93 2.72
N GLY A 181 13.92 -4.17 1.58
CA GLY A 181 14.53 -4.80 0.42
C GLY A 181 15.31 -3.79 -0.43
N LEU A 182 15.64 -4.18 -1.67
CA LEU A 182 16.42 -3.34 -2.60
C LEU A 182 15.62 -2.16 -3.18
N ALA A 183 14.30 -2.29 -3.33
CA ALA A 183 13.44 -1.35 -4.05
C ALA A 183 12.19 -0.91 -3.25
N GLY A 184 12.19 -1.10 -1.94
CA GLY A 184 11.03 -0.89 -1.07
C GLY A 184 11.02 -1.89 0.10
N PRO A 185 9.88 -2.07 0.78
CA PRO A 185 9.75 -3.06 1.85
C PRO A 185 9.90 -4.51 1.37
N ASP A 186 10.48 -5.36 2.21
CA ASP A 186 10.58 -6.80 1.93
C ASP A 186 9.23 -7.48 2.19
N LEU A 187 8.37 -7.44 1.18
CA LEU A 187 7.03 -8.00 1.25
C LEU A 187 7.04 -9.55 1.31
N SER A 188 8.13 -10.21 0.91
CA SER A 188 8.26 -11.67 1.00
C SER A 188 8.41 -12.13 2.45
N HIS A 189 9.41 -11.62 3.17
CA HIS A 189 9.59 -11.91 4.60
C HIS A 189 8.45 -11.34 5.46
N THR A 190 7.82 -10.24 5.02
CA THR A 190 6.60 -9.71 5.64
C THR A 190 5.44 -10.68 5.47
N GLY A 191 5.18 -11.17 4.25
CA GLY A 191 4.10 -12.11 3.95
C GLY A 191 4.24 -13.45 4.67
N GLU A 192 5.47 -13.99 4.75
CA GLU A 192 5.76 -15.16 5.59
C GLU A 192 5.37 -14.95 7.06
N GLN A 193 5.68 -13.78 7.63
CA GLN A 193 5.39 -13.49 9.03
C GLN A 193 3.91 -13.18 9.27
N LEU A 194 3.26 -12.49 8.34
CA LEU A 194 1.80 -12.29 8.32
C LEU A 194 1.07 -13.64 8.25
N THR A 195 1.50 -14.55 7.38
CA THR A 195 0.91 -15.90 7.25
C THR A 195 0.96 -16.64 8.60
N LYS A 196 2.09 -16.58 9.31
CA LYS A 196 2.29 -17.20 10.62
C LYS A 196 1.38 -16.57 11.70
N ASP A 197 1.23 -15.24 11.70
CA ASP A 197 0.47 -14.53 12.74
C ASP A 197 -1.05 -14.52 12.49
N ILE A 198 -1.49 -14.42 11.22
CA ILE A 198 -2.89 -14.63 10.80
C ILE A 198 -3.32 -16.09 11.05
N ALA A 199 -2.42 -17.06 10.87
CA ALA A 199 -2.69 -18.45 11.22
C ALA A 199 -2.90 -18.63 12.74
N ALA A 200 -2.07 -18.00 13.57
CA ALA A 200 -2.06 -18.13 15.03
C ALA A 200 -3.23 -17.42 15.74
N CYS A 201 -3.76 -16.33 15.19
CA CYS A 201 -4.91 -15.61 15.76
C CYS A 201 -6.25 -16.11 15.19
N SER A 202 -7.34 -15.95 15.96
CA SER A 202 -8.72 -16.25 15.53
C SER A 202 -9.49 -15.02 15.01
N ALA A 203 -8.84 -13.85 14.90
CA ALA A 203 -9.46 -12.63 14.41
C ALA A 203 -9.79 -12.70 12.91
N THR A 204 -10.96 -12.16 12.55
CA THR A 204 -11.40 -11.90 11.17
C THR A 204 -11.07 -10.48 10.69
N VAL A 205 -10.19 -9.78 11.43
CA VAL A 205 -9.81 -8.39 11.20
C VAL A 205 -8.30 -8.19 11.24
N ALA A 206 -7.79 -7.39 10.31
CA ALA A 206 -6.40 -6.94 10.25
C ALA A 206 -6.32 -5.42 10.00
N PHE A 207 -5.26 -4.81 10.52
CA PHE A 207 -5.02 -3.37 10.48
C PHE A 207 -3.73 -3.06 9.73
N PHE A 208 -3.77 -2.08 8.81
CA PHE A 208 -2.59 -1.61 8.10
C PHE A 208 -2.47 -0.08 8.11
N SER A 209 -1.24 0.41 7.93
CA SER A 209 -0.92 1.82 7.83
C SER A 209 0.44 2.02 7.14
N ALA A 210 0.87 3.26 6.99
CA ALA A 210 2.24 3.61 6.65
C ALA A 210 2.65 4.93 7.29
N ASP A 211 3.95 5.14 7.40
CA ASP A 211 4.56 6.44 7.72
C ASP A 211 4.26 7.47 6.61
N ASP A 212 4.03 8.73 6.97
CA ASP A 212 3.70 9.80 6.01
C ASP A 212 4.92 10.27 5.19
N GLU A 213 6.13 9.84 5.57
CA GLU A 213 7.35 10.02 4.79
C GLU A 213 7.46 9.03 3.59
N VAL A 214 6.57 8.03 3.46
CA VAL A 214 6.58 7.07 2.33
C VAL A 214 5.36 7.20 1.40
N PRO A 215 5.49 6.93 0.09
CA PRO A 215 4.37 7.00 -0.85
C PRO A 215 3.29 5.95 -0.60
N TRP A 216 2.02 6.31 -0.81
CA TRP A 216 0.84 5.45 -0.63
C TRP A 216 0.97 4.06 -1.28
N GLU A 217 1.64 3.95 -2.42
CA GLU A 217 1.92 2.66 -3.09
C GLU A 217 2.50 1.60 -2.12
N MET A 218 3.33 2.01 -1.16
CA MET A 218 3.92 1.10 -0.17
C MET A 218 2.87 0.57 0.82
N ALA A 219 1.92 1.40 1.23
CA ALA A 219 0.79 1.02 2.09
C ALA A 219 -0.19 0.10 1.35
N HIS A 220 -0.48 0.41 0.08
CA HIS A 220 -1.34 -0.39 -0.79
C HIS A 220 -0.76 -1.78 -1.05
N ASN A 221 0.53 -1.85 -1.40
CA ASN A 221 1.22 -3.14 -1.58
C ASN A 221 1.31 -3.93 -0.26
N LEU A 222 1.46 -3.28 0.90
CA LEU A 222 1.39 -3.96 2.20
C LEU A 222 -0.01 -4.53 2.47
N ALA A 223 -1.08 -3.78 2.19
CA ALA A 223 -2.46 -4.28 2.27
C ALA A 223 -2.71 -5.48 1.34
N GLY A 224 -2.24 -5.42 0.10
CA GLY A 224 -2.25 -6.55 -0.83
C GLY A 224 -1.51 -7.77 -0.28
N THR A 225 -0.37 -7.55 0.41
CA THR A 225 0.41 -8.60 1.06
C THR A 225 -0.35 -9.24 2.24
N VAL A 226 -1.09 -8.47 3.05
CA VAL A 226 -1.97 -9.01 4.11
C VAL A 226 -3.04 -9.92 3.52
N ILE A 227 -3.70 -9.49 2.43
CA ILE A 227 -4.73 -10.28 1.73
C ILE A 227 -4.12 -11.57 1.16
N ALA A 228 -2.95 -11.51 0.53
CA ALA A 228 -2.26 -12.67 -0.03
C ALA A 228 -1.74 -13.65 1.04
N SER A 229 -1.41 -13.15 2.24
CA SER A 229 -0.91 -13.95 3.37
C SER A 229 -2.01 -14.73 4.08
N ASP A 230 -3.27 -14.33 3.93
CA ASP A 230 -4.43 -15.05 4.48
C ASP A 230 -4.84 -16.22 3.59
N ALA A 231 -3.98 -17.23 3.52
CA ALA A 231 -4.20 -18.47 2.78
C ALA A 231 -5.47 -19.26 3.21
N LYS A 232 -6.13 -18.86 4.31
CA LYS A 232 -7.37 -19.47 4.82
C LYS A 232 -8.61 -18.57 4.66
N LYS A 233 -8.47 -17.35 4.12
CA LYS A 233 -9.55 -16.37 3.92
C LYS A 233 -10.39 -16.15 5.20
N LYS A 234 -9.72 -15.97 6.34
CA LYS A 234 -10.31 -15.55 7.62
C LYS A 234 -10.65 -14.06 7.68
N LEU A 235 -9.94 -13.21 6.94
CA LEU A 235 -9.96 -11.75 7.10
C LEU A 235 -11.09 -11.09 6.30
N ASP A 236 -12.29 -11.10 6.88
CA ASP A 236 -13.47 -10.38 6.36
C ASP A 236 -13.29 -8.84 6.36
N THR A 237 -12.41 -8.34 7.24
CA THR A 237 -12.26 -6.92 7.57
C THR A 237 -10.79 -6.49 7.48
N LEU A 238 -10.45 -5.67 6.49
CA LEU A 238 -9.17 -4.96 6.42
C LEU A 238 -9.40 -3.48 6.77
N VAL A 239 -8.56 -2.91 7.63
CA VAL A 239 -8.73 -1.55 8.17
C VAL A 239 -7.50 -0.71 7.87
N LEU A 240 -7.70 0.40 7.16
CA LEU A 240 -6.69 1.47 7.06
C LEU A 240 -6.80 2.35 8.31
N LEU A 241 -5.72 2.43 9.09
CA LEU A 241 -5.66 3.28 10.28
C LEU A 241 -5.51 4.76 9.90
N ARG A 242 -6.32 5.63 10.53
CA ARG A 242 -6.35 7.09 10.31
C ARG A 242 -5.03 7.77 10.66
N ALA A 243 -4.40 7.33 11.74
CA ALA A 243 -3.13 7.83 12.22
C ALA A 243 -2.07 6.72 12.11
N ALA A 244 -0.85 7.08 11.72
CA ALA A 244 0.29 6.15 11.71
C ALA A 244 0.57 5.66 13.15
N PRO A 245 0.40 4.36 13.45
CA PRO A 245 0.59 3.85 14.80
C PRO A 245 2.09 3.73 15.13
N VAL A 246 2.43 3.63 16.41
CA VAL A 246 3.79 3.29 16.83
C VAL A 246 3.93 1.77 16.92
N ALA A 247 4.78 1.18 16.09
CA ALA A 247 4.99 -0.27 16.04
C ALA A 247 5.23 -0.90 17.44
N GLY A 248 4.47 -1.94 17.76
CA GLY A 248 4.51 -2.64 19.05
C GLY A 248 3.67 -2.00 20.17
N ARG A 249 3.20 -0.75 20.03
CA ARG A 249 2.20 -0.19 20.94
C ARG A 249 0.79 -0.71 20.62
N PRO A 250 -0.14 -0.72 21.60
CA PRO A 250 -1.54 -0.95 21.33
C PRO A 250 -2.05 0.03 20.27
N VAL A 251 -2.78 -0.47 19.27
CA VAL A 251 -3.41 0.35 18.25
C VAL A 251 -4.66 0.99 18.83
N GLN A 252 -4.85 2.28 18.54
CA GLN A 252 -6.02 3.04 18.96
C GLN A 252 -6.96 3.19 17.76
N LEU A 253 -8.26 2.97 17.98
CA LEU A 253 -9.32 3.19 17.00
C LEU A 253 -10.19 4.34 17.48
N GLY A 254 -10.41 5.32 16.60
CA GLY A 254 -11.00 6.60 16.96
C GLY A 254 -10.00 7.49 17.70
N GLY A 255 -9.37 8.42 16.97
CA GLY A 255 -8.70 9.56 17.59
C GLY A 255 -9.74 10.44 18.29
N GLY A 256 -9.66 10.52 19.61
CA GLY A 256 -10.33 11.52 20.45
C GLY A 256 -9.42 12.70 20.77
#